data_AF-A0A564TFF5-F1
#
_entry.id   AF-A0A564TFF5-F1
#
_cell.length_a   1.000
_cell.length_b   1.000
_cell.length_c   1.000
_cell.angle_alpha   90.00
_cell.angle_beta   90.00
_cell.angle_gamma   90.00
#
_symmetry.space_group_name_H-M   'P 1'
#
loop_
_entity.id
_entity.type
_entity.pdbx_description
1 polymer ?
#
loop_
_entity_poly.entity_id
_entity_poly.type
_entity_poly.pdbx_seq_one_letter_code
_entity_poly.pdbx_strand_id
1 'polypeptide(L)'
;MKKIKCSICGKKFTATSSRSKYCSDKCRRDGIRTNQRKLMKKKRAAKKQEKIKKVNPNILMAKKRKKSKNLLKYYRDFKKRILANEEKFNFVSRTVVEGIEVHEENFEQLVVEKIKEQSR
;
A
#
# COMPACT_ATOMS: atom_id res chain seq x y z
N MET A 1 33.93 -34.81 -19.56
CA MET A 1 33.35 -33.93 -18.51
C MET A 1 33.10 -32.53 -19.06
N LYS A 2 31.95 -31.91 -18.79
CA LYS A 2 31.59 -30.57 -19.32
C LYS A 2 31.84 -29.49 -18.25
N LYS A 3 32.41 -28.34 -18.65
CA LYS A 3 32.57 -27.19 -17.75
C LYS A 3 31.26 -26.38 -17.73
N ILE A 4 30.63 -26.26 -16.58
CA ILE A 4 29.37 -25.52 -16.41
C ILE A 4 29.49 -24.45 -15.33
N LYS A 5 28.63 -23.43 -15.35
CA LYS A 5 28.60 -22.36 -14.34
C LYS A 5 27.71 -22.74 -13.16
N CYS A 6 28.17 -22.50 -11.94
CA CYS A 6 27.37 -22.68 -10.72
C CYS A 6 26.24 -21.66 -10.64
N SER A 7 25.02 -22.11 -10.31
CA SER A 7 23.84 -21.24 -10.20
C SER A 7 23.88 -20.24 -9.03
N ILE A 8 24.78 -20.40 -8.05
CA ILE A 8 24.87 -19.55 -6.85
C ILE A 8 26.05 -18.61 -6.90
N CYS A 9 27.24 -19.13 -7.19
CA CYS A 9 28.47 -18.33 -7.19
C CYS A 9 29.00 -17.98 -8.59
N GLY A 10 28.39 -18.49 -9.67
CA GLY A 10 28.78 -18.19 -11.05
C GLY A 10 30.09 -18.84 -11.54
N LYS A 11 30.88 -19.46 -10.64
CA LYS A 11 32.15 -20.11 -10.98
C LYS A 11 31.96 -21.28 -11.95
N LYS A 12 32.89 -21.41 -12.91
CA LYS A 12 32.95 -22.56 -13.82
C LYS A 12 33.55 -23.76 -13.09
N PHE A 13 32.90 -24.91 -13.15
CA PHE A 13 33.40 -26.17 -12.55
C PHE A 13 33.20 -27.34 -13.51
N THR A 14 33.97 -28.41 -13.30
CA THR A 14 33.84 -29.66 -14.06
C THR A 14 32.66 -30.45 -13.52
N ALA A 15 31.62 -30.59 -14.33
CA ALA A 15 30.44 -31.36 -13.95
C ALA A 15 30.70 -32.86 -14.11
N THR A 16 30.42 -33.60 -13.05
CA THR A 16 30.38 -35.08 -13.06
C THR A 16 29.15 -35.59 -13.82
N SER A 17 28.02 -34.87 -13.74
CA SER A 17 26.76 -35.22 -14.40
C SER A 17 26.15 -34.02 -15.12
N SER A 18 25.35 -34.27 -16.17
CA SER A 18 24.56 -33.23 -16.84
C SER A 18 23.55 -32.54 -15.90
N ARG A 19 23.19 -33.16 -14.78
CA ARG A 19 22.28 -32.60 -13.76
C ARG A 19 22.97 -31.76 -12.69
N SER A 20 24.31 -31.70 -12.68
CA SER A 20 25.05 -30.89 -11.72
C SER A 20 24.72 -29.40 -11.90
N LYS A 21 24.34 -28.70 -10.82
CA LYS A 21 23.99 -27.26 -10.86
C LYS A 21 24.89 -26.38 -10.00
N TYR A 22 25.61 -26.99 -9.07
CA TYR A 22 26.39 -26.31 -8.04
C TYR A 22 27.80 -26.85 -8.02
N CYS A 23 28.78 -25.96 -7.80
CA CYS A 23 30.20 -26.32 -7.75
C CYS A 23 30.61 -26.98 -6.42
N SER A 24 29.81 -26.83 -5.36
CA SER A 24 30.12 -27.34 -4.02
C SER A 24 28.87 -27.54 -3.18
N ASP A 25 29.01 -28.31 -2.10
CA ASP A 25 27.93 -28.58 -1.13
C ASP A 25 27.43 -27.31 -0.44
N LYS A 26 28.30 -26.32 -0.23
CA LYS A 26 27.90 -25.00 0.27
C LYS A 26 26.93 -24.32 -0.69
N CYS A 27 27.29 -24.25 -1.98
CA CYS A 27 26.42 -23.68 -3.01
C CYS A 27 25.12 -24.48 -3.15
N ARG A 28 25.14 -25.81 -2.98
CA ARG A 28 23.93 -26.63 -2.96
C ARG A 28 22.99 -26.24 -1.83
N ARG A 29 23.50 -26.11 -0.59
CA ARG A 29 22.72 -25.68 0.58
C ARG A 29 22.14 -24.28 0.41
N ASP A 30 22.92 -23.34 -0.10
CA ASP A 30 22.45 -21.97 -0.36
C ASP A 30 21.38 -21.94 -1.46
N GLY A 31 21.52 -22.79 -2.49
CA GLY A 31 20.49 -23.01 -3.51
C GLY A 31 19.18 -23.54 -2.94
N ILE A 32 19.24 -24.51 -2.03
CA ILE A 32 18.05 -25.04 -1.36
C ILE A 32 17.38 -23.95 -0.52
N ARG A 33 18.17 -23.22 0.29
CA ARG A 33 17.67 -22.14 1.16
C ARG A 33 16.99 -21.02 0.36
N THR A 34 17.60 -20.59 -0.74
CA THR A 34 17.03 -19.53 -1.59
C THR A 34 15.73 -19.98 -2.26
N ASN A 35 15.69 -21.22 -2.77
CA ASN A 35 14.47 -21.79 -3.36
C ASN A 35 13.35 -21.95 -2.32
N GLN A 36 13.67 -22.42 -1.12
CA GLN A 36 12.71 -22.53 -0.02
C GLN A 36 12.15 -21.16 0.38
N ARG A 37 13.00 -20.12 0.47
CA ARG A 37 12.56 -18.75 0.74
C ARG A 37 11.59 -18.24 -0.33
N LYS A 38 11.89 -18.47 -1.61
CA LYS A 38 11.00 -18.11 -2.74
C LYS A 38 9.65 -18.84 -2.65
N LEU A 39 9.68 -20.15 -2.36
CA LEU A 39 8.46 -20.95 -2.20
C LEU A 39 7.59 -20.43 -1.05
N MET A 40 8.19 -20.16 0.12
CA MET A 40 7.45 -19.66 1.28
C MET A 40 6.87 -18.26 1.03
N LYS A 41 7.58 -17.38 0.30
CA LYS A 41 7.04 -16.07 -0.12
C LYS A 41 5.79 -16.23 -0.99
N LYS A 42 5.82 -17.15 -1.97
CA LYS A 42 4.65 -17.47 -2.82
C LYS A 42 3.48 -18.01 -2.00
N LYS A 43 3.71 -18.99 -1.11
CA LYS A 43 2.66 -19.55 -0.23
C LYS A 43 2.01 -18.49 0.66
N ARG A 44 2.80 -17.59 1.26
CA ARG A 44 2.28 -16.47 2.07
C ARG A 44 1.43 -15.51 1.24
N ALA A 45 1.85 -15.19 0.01
CA ALA A 45 1.08 -14.34 -0.89
C ALA A 45 -0.26 -14.98 -1.29
N ALA A 46 -0.26 -16.27 -1.62
CA ALA A 46 -1.48 -17.02 -1.94
C ALA A 46 -2.46 -17.04 -0.75
N LYS A 47 -1.98 -17.37 0.46
CA LYS A 47 -2.82 -17.34 1.68
C LYS A 47 -3.40 -15.95 1.97
N LYS A 48 -2.67 -14.87 1.68
CA LYS A 48 -3.17 -13.49 1.80
C LYS A 48 -4.29 -13.22 0.79
N GLN A 49 -4.13 -13.66 -0.46
CA GLN A 49 -5.17 -13.51 -1.48
C GLN A 49 -6.42 -14.32 -1.15
N GLU A 50 -6.27 -15.57 -0.67
CA GLU A 50 -7.38 -16.38 -0.20
C GLU A 50 -8.14 -15.71 0.94
N LYS A 51 -7.41 -15.12 1.91
CA LYS A 51 -8.04 -14.32 2.97
C LYS A 51 -8.84 -13.16 2.39
N ILE A 52 -8.26 -12.39 1.45
CA ILE A 52 -8.93 -11.24 0.80
C ILE A 52 -10.21 -11.70 0.08
N LYS A 53 -10.18 -12.83 -0.64
CA LYS A 53 -11.35 -13.38 -1.32
C LYS A 53 -12.47 -13.83 -0.37
N LYS A 54 -12.11 -14.27 0.85
CA LYS A 54 -13.07 -14.75 1.86
C LYS A 54 -13.68 -13.63 2.70
N VAL A 55 -13.10 -12.44 2.73
CA VAL A 55 -13.71 -11.31 3.46
C VAL A 55 -14.87 -10.79 2.63
N ASN A 56 -16.05 -10.68 3.23
CA ASN A 56 -17.19 -10.00 2.60
C ASN A 56 -16.76 -8.55 2.25
N PRO A 57 -16.92 -8.09 1.00
CA PRO A 57 -16.62 -6.71 0.60
C PRO A 57 -17.30 -5.67 1.50
N ASN A 58 -18.49 -5.98 2.03
CA ASN A 58 -19.25 -5.13 2.95
C ASN A 58 -18.72 -5.13 4.40
N ILE A 59 -17.79 -6.04 4.74
CA ILE A 59 -17.07 -6.08 6.02
C ILE A 59 -15.59 -5.72 5.82
N LEU A 60 -15.19 -5.25 4.62
CA LEU A 60 -13.93 -4.55 4.49
C LEU A 60 -14.03 -3.33 5.39
N MET A 61 -13.48 -3.44 6.59
CA MET A 61 -13.24 -2.30 7.45
C MET A 61 -12.47 -1.33 6.57
N ALA A 62 -13.17 -0.31 6.04
CA ALA A 62 -12.54 0.81 5.38
C ALA A 62 -11.48 1.24 6.37
N LYS A 63 -10.20 1.05 6.04
CA LYS A 63 -9.09 1.39 6.94
C LYS A 63 -9.42 2.79 7.42
N LYS A 64 -9.82 2.96 8.68
CA LYS A 64 -10.27 4.26 9.20
C LYS A 64 -9.16 5.22 8.82
N ARG A 65 -9.46 6.15 7.92
CA ARG A 65 -8.46 7.08 7.39
C ARG A 65 -7.90 7.76 8.62
N LYS A 66 -6.61 7.56 8.92
CA LYS A 66 -5.97 8.20 10.08
C LYS A 66 -6.31 9.69 9.98
N LYS A 67 -7.01 10.26 10.97
CA LYS A 67 -7.26 11.71 11.00
C LYS A 67 -5.89 12.36 10.85
N SER A 68 -5.69 13.16 9.80
CA SER A 68 -4.42 13.85 9.63
C SER A 68 -4.20 14.72 10.85
N LYS A 69 -3.00 14.68 11.45
CA LYS A 69 -2.62 15.60 12.53
C LYS A 69 -2.85 17.08 12.18
N ASN A 70 -2.96 17.39 10.89
CA ASN A 70 -3.19 18.74 10.37
C ASN A 70 -4.67 18.92 9.98
N LEU A 71 -5.38 19.70 10.79
CA LEU A 71 -6.80 20.03 10.61
C LEU A 71 -7.04 20.95 9.40
N LEU A 72 -6.13 21.89 9.16
CA LEU A 72 -6.18 22.79 8.00
C LEU A 72 -6.14 22.01 6.68
N LYS A 73 -5.22 21.05 6.57
CA LYS A 73 -5.15 20.17 5.40
C LYS A 73 -6.45 19.37 5.20
N TYR A 74 -7.08 18.93 6.29
CA TYR A 74 -8.33 18.18 6.22
C TYR A 74 -9.46 19.02 5.60
N TYR A 75 -9.64 20.27 6.05
CA TYR A 75 -10.68 21.15 5.51
C TYR A 75 -10.38 21.63 4.09
N ARG A 76 -9.11 21.79 3.73
CA ARG A 76 -8.70 22.04 2.34
C ARG A 76 -9.04 20.87 1.41
N ASP A 77 -8.73 19.65 1.82
CA ASP A 77 -9.10 18.43 1.09
C ASP A 77 -10.63 18.23 1.07
N PHE A 78 -11.35 18.71 2.09
CA PHE A 78 -12.81 18.68 2.14
C PHE A 78 -13.42 19.63 1.11
N LYS A 79 -13.02 20.91 1.10
CA LYS A 79 -13.46 21.91 0.13
C LYS A 79 -13.26 21.43 -1.30
N LYS A 80 -12.06 20.93 -1.63
CA LYS A 80 -11.75 20.37 -2.96
C LYS A 80 -12.67 19.23 -3.39
N ARG A 81 -13.06 18.33 -2.46
CA ARG A 81 -13.94 17.20 -2.77
C ARG A 81 -15.37 17.64 -3.04
N ILE A 82 -15.87 18.62 -2.29
CA ILE A 82 -17.21 19.17 -2.52
C ILE A 82 -17.24 19.85 -3.88
N LEU A 83 -16.30 20.76 -4.16
CA LEU A 83 -16.23 21.46 -5.45
C LEU A 83 -16.10 20.51 -6.64
N ALA A 84 -15.26 19.47 -6.55
CA ALA A 84 -15.12 18.48 -7.62
C ALA A 84 -16.41 17.65 -7.85
N ASN A 85 -17.19 17.40 -6.79
CA ASN A 85 -18.49 16.75 -6.95
C ASN A 85 -19.52 17.70 -7.56
N GLU A 86 -19.55 18.95 -7.12
CA GLU A 86 -20.44 19.99 -7.66
C GLU A 86 -20.21 20.20 -9.16
N GLU A 87 -18.94 20.28 -9.58
CA GLU A 87 -18.55 20.33 -10.98
C GLU A 87 -18.98 19.07 -11.74
N LYS A 88 -18.74 17.89 -11.14
CA LYS A 88 -19.09 16.61 -11.78
C LYS A 88 -20.59 16.42 -12.01
N PHE A 89 -21.41 16.85 -11.06
CA PHE A 89 -22.87 16.69 -11.10
C PHE A 89 -23.58 17.98 -11.53
N ASN A 90 -22.84 19.03 -11.84
CA ASN A 90 -23.31 20.33 -12.28
C ASN A 90 -24.38 20.94 -11.37
N PHE A 91 -24.19 20.78 -10.05
CA PHE A 91 -25.11 21.26 -9.00
C PHE A 91 -24.32 21.98 -7.90
N VAL A 92 -24.88 23.06 -7.35
CA VAL A 92 -24.28 23.82 -6.25
C VAL A 92 -24.91 23.41 -4.93
N SER A 93 -24.11 22.81 -4.05
CA SER A 93 -24.58 22.35 -2.74
C SER A 93 -24.41 23.44 -1.68
N ARG A 94 -25.40 23.62 -0.81
CA ARG A 94 -25.26 24.48 0.37
C ARG A 94 -24.63 23.70 1.53
N THR A 95 -23.35 23.37 1.38
CA THR A 95 -22.61 22.65 2.42
C THR A 95 -22.06 23.64 3.45
N VAL A 96 -22.42 23.43 4.72
CA VAL A 96 -22.03 24.29 5.85
C VAL A 96 -21.30 23.44 6.88
N VAL A 97 -20.19 23.95 7.41
CA VAL A 97 -19.43 23.32 8.51
C VAL A 97 -19.26 24.32 9.63
N GLU A 98 -19.72 23.98 10.84
CA GLU A 98 -19.69 24.89 12.00
C GLU A 98 -20.32 26.26 11.70
N GLY A 99 -21.32 26.32 10.81
CA GLY A 99 -21.96 27.58 10.40
C GLY A 99 -21.21 28.41 9.35
N ILE A 100 -20.12 27.89 8.76
CA ILE A 100 -19.32 28.53 7.71
C ILE A 100 -19.59 27.83 6.38
N GLU A 101 -19.87 28.58 5.31
CA GLU A 101 -20.17 28.01 3.99
C GLU A 101 -18.89 27.57 3.25
N VAL A 102 -18.92 26.41 2.58
CA VAL A 102 -17.74 25.82 1.92
C VAL A 102 -17.19 26.68 0.78
N HIS A 103 -18.04 27.49 0.16
CA HIS A 103 -17.69 28.37 -0.96
C HIS A 103 -16.94 29.64 -0.52
N GLU A 104 -16.88 29.94 0.78
CA GLU A 104 -16.09 31.08 1.29
C GLU A 104 -14.60 30.89 1.00
N GLU A 105 -13.92 31.98 0.60
CA GLU A 105 -12.50 31.94 0.23
C GLU A 105 -11.62 31.40 1.37
N ASN A 106 -11.89 31.83 2.61
CA ASN A 106 -11.13 31.48 3.82
C ASN A 106 -11.77 30.38 4.68
N PHE A 107 -12.71 29.62 4.14
CA PHE A 107 -13.44 28.52 4.82
C PHE A 107 -12.54 27.65 5.72
N GLU A 108 -11.37 27.28 5.20
CA GLU A 108 -10.43 26.35 5.83
C GLU A 108 -9.84 26.90 7.14
N GLN A 109 -9.58 28.21 7.19
CA GLN A 109 -8.99 28.88 8.35
C GLN A 109 -10.06 29.15 9.40
N LEU A 110 -11.21 29.69 8.97
CA LEU A 110 -12.34 30.01 9.84
C LEU A 110 -12.86 28.78 10.59
N VAL A 111 -12.97 27.63 9.91
CA VAL A 111 -13.43 26.39 10.55
C VAL A 111 -12.41 25.88 11.58
N VAL A 112 -11.11 25.99 11.28
CA VAL A 112 -10.05 25.57 12.21
C VAL A 112 -10.02 26.46 13.45
N GLU A 113 -10.20 27.77 13.30
CA GLU A 113 -10.25 28.73 14.39
C GLU A 113 -11.46 28.47 15.29
N LYS A 114 -12.64 28.32 14.70
CA LYS A 114 -13.88 28.04 15.45
C LYS A 114 -13.81 26.74 16.25
N ILE A 115 -13.21 25.69 15.69
CA ILE A 115 -13.00 24.42 16.40
C ILE A 115 -12.02 24.57 17.56
N LYS A 116 -10.97 25.40 17.41
CA LYS A 116 -10.04 25.68 18.51
C LYS A 116 -10.71 26.48 19.61
N GLU A 117 -11.55 27.45 19.28
CA GLU A 117 -12.31 28.25 20.24
C GLU A 117 -13.29 27.40 21.04
N GLN A 118 -14.05 26.50 20.38
CA GLN A 118 -14.95 25.55 21.06
C GLN A 118 -14.22 24.53 21.95
N SER A 119 -12.91 24.32 21.72
CA SER A 119 -12.09 23.39 22.49
C SER A 119 -11.39 24.02 23.70
N ARG A 120 -11.50 25.35 23.87
CA ARG A 120 -11.01 26.09 25.03
C ARG A 120 -12.08 26.14 26.11
#